data_AF-A0A382PS59-F1
#
_entry.id   AF-A0A382PS59-F1
#
_cell.length_a   1.000
_cell.length_b   1.000
_cell.length_c   1.000
_cell.angle_alpha   90.00
_cell.angle_beta   90.00
_cell.angle_gamma   90.00
#
_symmetry.space_group_name_H-M   'P 1'
#
loop_
_entity.id
_entity.type
_entity.pdbx_description
1 polymer ?
#
loop_
_entity_poly.entity_id
_entity_poly.type
_entity_poly.pdbx_seq_one_letter_code
_entity_poly.pdbx_strand_id
1 'polypeptide(L)'
;YTLNPLQEQENTIYKIPSLYSETEYFVVEYRKQEGMYDENAPGPRSGLVAYRINTEAGNGNAQGPPDELYVYRPGGDLNNNGNFEQAPYSIDYNHTQLNDDTNPSSFLYNGGTGADGGLNLFGVTEAGETISFTVSFGVPILSVDPTSLTFNLDAGEYDVQMVTISNIGEQETVLNYEAIVSNQESYLNPQGGPDGGNYYWTTSEDEPSLDYEWIDIENTATQLNLPGNDEFSSDQISLPFDFHYFGESYNYLDVNANGWVGWDSSNETVWENGDIPSASMPRPAIFGFFDDLNPENNNSNSSASGNIYYHVNEDRAVIWFDDVVRWEGEAGAGTYDFQI
;
A
#
# COMPACT_ATOMS: atom_id res chain seq x y z
N TYR A 1 8.53 4.79 -28.67
CA TYR A 1 8.19 5.68 -29.80
C TYR A 1 9.37 6.56 -30.13
N THR A 2 9.49 7.01 -31.38
CA THR A 2 10.58 7.89 -31.84
C THR A 2 9.99 8.95 -32.77
N LEU A 3 10.37 10.22 -32.61
CA LEU A 3 9.90 11.34 -33.41
C LEU A 3 11.06 12.09 -34.06
N ASN A 4 10.79 12.58 -35.27
CA ASN A 4 11.59 13.56 -35.99
C ASN A 4 11.23 14.97 -35.48
N PRO A 5 12.13 15.96 -35.60
CA PRO A 5 11.84 17.32 -35.17
C PRO A 5 10.80 17.98 -36.08
N LEU A 6 10.04 18.96 -35.59
CA LEU A 6 8.93 19.62 -36.32
C LEU A 6 9.31 20.21 -37.70
N GLN A 7 10.61 20.44 -37.94
CA GLN A 7 11.13 20.87 -39.23
C GLN A 7 10.99 19.80 -40.33
N GLU A 8 10.77 18.53 -39.96
CA GLU A 8 10.55 17.42 -40.88
C GLU A 8 9.06 17.24 -41.24
N GLN A 9 8.77 16.53 -42.34
CA GLN A 9 7.39 16.37 -42.82
C GLN A 9 6.62 15.23 -42.15
N GLU A 10 7.33 14.21 -41.67
CA GLU A 10 6.73 12.96 -41.22
C GLU A 10 7.22 12.60 -39.81
N ASN A 11 6.35 11.94 -39.06
CA ASN A 11 6.65 11.38 -37.75
C ASN A 11 7.15 12.43 -36.74
N THR A 12 6.54 13.62 -36.73
CA THR A 12 6.93 14.75 -35.86
C THR A 12 6.03 14.94 -34.63
N ILE A 13 4.88 14.27 -34.63
CA ILE A 13 3.86 14.35 -33.59
C ILE A 13 3.32 12.97 -33.27
N TYR A 14 3.00 12.72 -32.00
CA TYR A 14 2.37 11.49 -31.54
C TYR A 14 1.13 11.81 -30.69
N LYS A 15 -0.02 11.24 -31.07
CA LYS A 15 -1.27 11.36 -30.32
C LYS A 15 -1.41 10.18 -29.37
N ILE A 16 -1.75 10.48 -28.13
CA ILE A 16 -1.91 9.54 -27.04
C ILE A 16 -3.34 9.68 -26.49
N PRO A 17 -4.21 8.67 -26.63
CA PRO A 17 -5.56 8.74 -26.07
C PRO A 17 -5.51 8.80 -24.53
N SER A 18 -6.47 9.51 -23.92
CA SER A 18 -6.68 9.43 -22.48
C SER A 18 -7.43 8.15 -22.13
N LEU A 19 -7.08 7.52 -21.00
CA LEU A 19 -7.87 6.44 -20.42
C LEU A 19 -9.05 6.97 -19.60
N TYR A 20 -9.00 8.26 -19.21
CA TYR A 20 -9.93 8.88 -18.27
C TYR A 20 -10.86 9.92 -18.90
N SER A 21 -10.72 10.19 -20.20
CA SER A 21 -11.61 11.10 -20.92
C SER A 21 -11.81 10.70 -22.38
N GLU A 22 -13.04 10.88 -22.88
CA GLU A 22 -13.37 10.74 -24.29
C GLU A 22 -13.16 12.04 -25.08
N THR A 23 -13.09 13.20 -24.39
CA THR A 23 -13.03 14.53 -24.99
C THR A 23 -11.68 15.22 -24.81
N GLU A 24 -10.84 14.69 -23.91
CA GLU A 24 -9.48 15.13 -23.68
C GLU A 24 -8.47 14.04 -24.04
N TYR A 25 -7.33 14.42 -24.63
CA TYR A 25 -6.25 13.49 -24.96
C TYR A 25 -4.89 14.19 -24.92
N PHE A 26 -3.81 13.43 -24.99
CA PHE A 26 -2.45 13.97 -24.97
C PHE A 26 -1.83 13.97 -26.36
N VAL A 27 -0.96 14.94 -26.59
CA VAL A 27 -0.15 15.02 -27.81
C VAL A 27 1.27 15.34 -27.40
N VAL A 28 2.24 14.74 -28.06
CA VAL A 28 3.64 15.10 -27.91
C VAL A 28 4.27 15.37 -29.26
N GLU A 29 5.15 16.36 -29.32
CA GLU A 29 5.90 16.71 -30.54
C GLU A 29 7.35 17.03 -30.21
N TYR A 30 8.26 16.79 -31.15
CA TYR A 30 9.67 17.09 -30.93
C TYR A 30 10.02 18.47 -31.47
N ARG A 31 10.38 19.40 -30.57
CA ARG A 31 10.88 20.73 -30.94
C ARG A 31 12.38 20.82 -30.77
N LYS A 32 13.05 21.24 -31.83
CA LYS A 32 14.48 21.55 -31.82
C LYS A 32 14.66 23.05 -32.01
N GLN A 33 15.47 23.68 -31.15
CA GLN A 33 15.68 25.13 -31.09
C GLN A 33 16.59 25.60 -32.23
N GLU A 34 16.10 25.43 -33.47
CA GLU A 34 16.78 25.78 -34.70
C GLU A 34 15.79 26.23 -35.78
N GLY A 35 16.29 27.00 -36.74
CA GLY A 35 15.48 27.52 -37.83
C GLY A 35 14.66 28.75 -37.44
N MET A 36 13.79 29.19 -38.35
CA MET A 36 13.10 30.48 -38.24
C MET A 36 11.91 30.48 -37.27
N TYR A 37 11.26 29.32 -37.08
CA TYR A 37 9.96 29.23 -36.41
C TYR A 37 10.01 28.58 -35.03
N ASP A 38 11.00 27.72 -34.77
CA ASP A 38 11.13 27.01 -33.50
C ASP A 38 12.20 27.60 -32.58
N GLU A 39 12.97 28.58 -33.03
CA GLU A 39 13.95 29.28 -32.19
C GLU A 39 13.24 30.01 -31.02
N ASN A 40 13.52 29.54 -29.80
CA ASN A 40 12.92 29.95 -28.53
C ASN A 40 11.44 29.58 -28.31
N ALA A 41 10.90 28.60 -29.04
CA ALA A 41 9.53 28.12 -28.85
C ALA A 41 9.55 26.68 -28.28
N PRO A 42 9.11 26.43 -27.03
CA PRO A 42 8.54 27.36 -26.03
C PRO A 42 9.60 28.10 -25.18
N GLY A 43 10.89 27.79 -25.37
CA GLY A 43 12.00 28.41 -24.65
C GLY A 43 13.33 27.93 -25.24
N PRO A 44 14.46 28.09 -24.54
CA PRO A 44 15.77 27.78 -25.10
C PRO A 44 16.09 26.28 -25.18
N ARG A 45 15.19 25.38 -24.73
CA ARG A 45 15.42 23.93 -24.69
C ARG A 45 14.91 23.23 -25.95
N SER A 46 15.74 22.37 -26.54
CA SER A 46 15.28 21.34 -27.48
C SER A 46 14.75 20.14 -26.70
N GLY A 47 13.67 19.52 -27.18
CA GLY A 47 13.10 18.34 -26.53
C GLY A 47 11.66 18.06 -26.94
N LEU A 48 11.08 17.03 -26.32
CA LEU A 48 9.70 16.65 -26.51
C LEU A 48 8.80 17.67 -25.78
N VAL A 49 7.80 18.23 -26.42
CA VAL A 49 6.81 19.09 -25.77
C VAL A 49 5.50 18.33 -25.67
N ALA A 50 4.94 18.28 -24.46
CA ALA A 50 3.72 17.54 -24.16
C ALA A 50 2.52 18.48 -23.97
N TYR A 51 1.39 18.07 -24.51
CA TYR A 51 0.16 18.84 -24.55
C TYR A 51 -1.01 18.01 -24.06
N ARG A 52 -1.98 18.68 -23.43
CA ARG A 52 -3.34 18.22 -23.30
C ARG A 52 -4.21 18.95 -24.32
N ILE A 53 -5.01 18.20 -25.05
CA ILE A 53 -6.03 18.72 -25.96
C ILE A 53 -7.40 18.52 -25.33
N ASN A 54 -8.17 19.59 -25.15
CA ASN A 54 -9.57 19.54 -24.72
C ASN A 54 -10.49 19.97 -25.86
N THR A 55 -11.12 18.99 -26.51
CA THR A 55 -11.97 19.24 -27.68
C THR A 55 -13.28 19.97 -27.37
N GLU A 56 -13.69 20.04 -26.10
CA GLU A 56 -14.90 20.74 -25.66
C GLU A 56 -14.68 22.24 -25.38
N ALA A 57 -13.43 22.71 -25.32
CA ALA A 57 -13.12 24.13 -25.17
C ALA A 57 -13.61 24.97 -26.38
N GLY A 58 -13.59 24.38 -27.59
CA GLY A 58 -14.27 24.85 -28.80
C GLY A 58 -13.74 26.11 -29.49
N ASN A 59 -13.00 27.00 -28.82
CA ASN A 59 -12.50 28.27 -29.38
C ASN A 59 -11.00 28.52 -29.11
N GLY A 60 -10.18 27.48 -29.04
CA GLY A 60 -8.77 27.62 -28.66
C GLY A 60 -8.62 28.11 -27.23
N ASN A 61 -7.54 28.87 -26.98
CA ASN A 61 -7.23 29.43 -25.67
C ASN A 61 -7.58 30.92 -25.56
N ALA A 62 -8.48 31.42 -26.42
CA ALA A 62 -8.69 32.86 -26.58
C ALA A 62 -9.41 33.53 -25.39
N GLN A 63 -10.16 32.78 -24.58
CA GLN A 63 -11.00 33.32 -23.50
C GLN A 63 -10.67 32.73 -22.11
N GLY A 64 -9.44 32.22 -21.94
CA GLY A 64 -9.03 31.54 -20.71
C GLY A 64 -9.69 30.16 -20.56
N PRO A 65 -9.59 29.54 -19.37
CA PRO A 65 -10.04 28.17 -19.17
C PRO A 65 -11.52 27.93 -19.53
N PRO A 66 -11.87 26.75 -20.10
CA PRO A 66 -10.94 25.69 -20.49
C PRO A 66 -10.05 26.07 -21.67
N ASP A 67 -8.75 25.83 -21.53
CA ASP A 67 -7.82 25.87 -22.65
C ASP A 67 -8.02 24.63 -23.52
N GLU A 68 -8.19 24.84 -24.84
CA GLU A 68 -8.19 23.76 -25.82
C GLU A 68 -6.82 23.09 -25.90
N LEU A 69 -5.74 23.87 -25.82
CA LEU A 69 -4.36 23.40 -25.88
C LEU A 69 -3.62 23.81 -24.61
N TYR A 70 -3.37 22.88 -23.69
CA TYR A 70 -2.53 23.14 -22.53
C TYR A 70 -1.15 22.52 -22.73
N VAL A 71 -0.08 23.25 -22.41
CA VAL A 71 1.31 22.75 -22.47
C VAL A 71 1.75 22.34 -21.07
N TYR A 72 2.10 21.07 -20.88
CA TYR A 72 2.69 20.60 -19.64
C TYR A 72 4.08 21.18 -19.48
N ARG A 73 4.27 21.94 -18.40
CA ARG A 73 5.51 22.64 -18.09
C ARG A 73 5.75 22.69 -16.57
N PRO A 74 7.02 22.65 -16.10
CA PRO A 74 7.34 22.57 -14.67
C PRO A 74 6.65 23.65 -13.83
N GLY A 75 6.02 23.25 -12.72
CA GLY A 75 5.24 24.12 -11.84
C GLY A 75 3.88 24.56 -12.40
N GLY A 76 3.46 23.99 -13.53
CA GLY A 76 2.15 24.24 -14.12
C GLY A 76 1.08 23.34 -13.53
N ASP A 77 -0.09 23.92 -13.27
CA ASP A 77 -1.31 23.21 -12.89
C ASP A 77 -2.53 23.94 -13.50
N LEU A 78 -3.74 23.67 -13.02
CA LEU A 78 -4.97 24.35 -13.48
C LEU A 78 -5.00 25.86 -13.21
N ASN A 79 -4.29 26.30 -12.17
CA ASN A 79 -4.31 27.67 -11.64
C ASN A 79 -2.95 28.37 -11.77
N ASN A 80 -1.88 27.62 -12.03
CA ASN A 80 -0.53 28.12 -12.17
C ASN A 80 -0.01 27.90 -13.60
N ASN A 81 0.56 28.97 -14.17
CA ASN A 81 1.16 28.90 -15.49
C ASN A 81 2.46 28.09 -15.51
N GLY A 82 3.18 27.89 -14.41
CA GLY A 82 4.48 27.20 -14.45
C GLY A 82 5.53 27.91 -15.31
N ASN A 83 6.63 27.19 -15.59
CA ASN A 83 7.78 27.70 -16.32
C ASN A 83 7.77 27.26 -17.78
N PHE A 84 7.30 28.16 -18.65
CA PHE A 84 7.20 27.91 -20.09
C PHE A 84 8.54 27.60 -20.76
N GLU A 85 9.63 28.23 -20.32
CA GLU A 85 10.96 28.02 -20.90
C GLU A 85 11.50 26.60 -20.67
N GLN A 86 10.95 25.89 -19.68
CA GLN A 86 11.37 24.55 -19.27
C GLN A 86 10.42 23.44 -19.72
N ALA A 87 9.39 23.77 -20.51
CA ALA A 87 8.41 22.81 -21.00
C ALA A 87 8.99 21.60 -21.76
N PRO A 88 10.08 21.71 -22.55
CA PRO A 88 10.63 20.57 -23.27
C PRO A 88 11.24 19.51 -22.33
N TYR A 89 10.91 18.25 -22.60
CA TYR A 89 11.40 17.05 -21.93
C TYR A 89 12.60 16.47 -22.70
N SER A 90 13.67 16.14 -21.99
CA SER A 90 14.85 15.44 -22.50
C SER A 90 15.74 14.99 -21.32
N ILE A 91 16.51 13.92 -21.53
CA ILE A 91 17.55 13.48 -20.60
C ILE A 91 18.61 14.56 -20.35
N ASP A 92 18.82 15.47 -21.31
CA ASP A 92 19.79 16.57 -21.20
C ASP A 92 19.52 17.50 -20.00
N TYR A 93 18.27 17.48 -19.49
CA TYR A 93 17.83 18.31 -18.37
C TYR A 93 17.31 17.49 -17.19
N ASN A 94 17.49 16.15 -17.20
CA ASN A 94 16.84 15.22 -16.26
C ASN A 94 15.31 15.42 -16.17
N HIS A 95 14.68 15.78 -17.30
CA HIS A 95 13.25 16.03 -17.39
C HIS A 95 12.66 15.02 -18.38
N THR A 96 12.47 13.79 -17.94
CA THR A 96 12.24 12.64 -18.84
C THR A 96 10.93 11.92 -18.62
N GLN A 97 10.06 12.44 -17.75
CA GLN A 97 8.85 11.77 -17.30
C GLN A 97 7.70 12.75 -17.18
N LEU A 98 6.51 12.32 -17.59
CA LEU A 98 5.23 13.01 -17.36
C LEU A 98 4.18 11.97 -16.98
N ASN A 99 3.70 12.06 -15.74
CA ASN A 99 2.61 11.26 -15.19
C ASN A 99 1.87 12.02 -14.08
N ASP A 100 0.92 11.37 -13.40
CA ASP A 100 0.11 12.03 -12.39
C ASP A 100 0.90 12.44 -11.12
N ASP A 101 2.06 11.81 -10.89
CA ASP A 101 2.95 12.06 -9.75
C ASP A 101 4.14 12.99 -10.08
N THR A 102 4.30 13.42 -11.33
CA THR A 102 5.37 14.35 -11.73
C THR A 102 5.02 15.82 -11.48
N ASN A 103 6.00 16.71 -11.68
CA ASN A 103 5.76 18.15 -11.75
C ASN A 103 6.14 18.70 -13.15
N PRO A 104 5.16 19.08 -13.99
CA PRO A 104 3.72 19.09 -13.70
C PRO A 104 3.14 17.68 -13.65
N SER A 105 1.97 17.52 -13.03
CA SER A 105 1.19 16.29 -13.18
C SER A 105 0.52 16.26 -14.56
N SER A 106 0.14 15.09 -15.05
CA SER A 106 -0.56 14.93 -16.34
C SER A 106 -2.06 15.26 -16.31
N PHE A 107 -2.51 16.17 -15.45
CA PHE A 107 -3.93 16.42 -15.15
C PHE A 107 -4.85 16.74 -16.35
N LEU A 108 -6.11 16.33 -16.27
CA LEU A 108 -7.18 16.73 -17.18
C LEU A 108 -7.95 17.95 -16.66
N TYR A 109 -8.68 18.66 -17.53
CA TYR A 109 -9.44 19.84 -17.12
C TYR A 109 -10.61 19.48 -16.20
N ASN A 110 -11.36 18.42 -16.57
CA ASN A 110 -12.51 17.90 -15.82
C ASN A 110 -13.46 19.01 -15.34
N GLY A 111 -13.99 19.82 -16.27
CA GLY A 111 -14.90 20.92 -15.92
C GLY A 111 -14.33 22.01 -15.00
N GLY A 112 -13.01 22.08 -14.85
CA GLY A 112 -12.30 23.06 -14.02
C GLY A 112 -11.99 22.57 -12.61
N THR A 113 -12.41 21.36 -12.22
CA THR A 113 -12.06 20.78 -10.91
C THR A 113 -10.73 20.04 -10.95
N GLY A 114 -10.26 19.66 -12.13
CA GLY A 114 -9.11 18.78 -12.29
C GLY A 114 -9.46 17.32 -12.07
N ALA A 115 -8.66 16.48 -12.69
CA ALA A 115 -8.60 15.04 -12.46
C ALA A 115 -7.23 14.55 -12.90
N ASP A 116 -6.86 13.36 -12.42
CA ASP A 116 -5.72 12.63 -12.94
C ASP A 116 -5.86 12.40 -14.45
N GLY A 117 -4.72 12.36 -15.14
CA GLY A 117 -4.68 12.14 -16.58
C GLY A 117 -4.42 10.72 -17.00
N GLY A 118 -3.83 9.90 -16.13
CA GLY A 118 -3.50 8.52 -16.44
C GLY A 118 -2.44 8.37 -17.55
N LEU A 119 -1.73 9.45 -17.88
CA LEU A 119 -0.58 9.37 -18.79
C LEU A 119 0.60 8.82 -18.01
N ASN A 120 1.30 7.83 -18.56
CA ASN A 120 2.62 7.46 -18.07
C ASN A 120 3.61 7.51 -19.23
N LEU A 121 4.24 8.67 -19.40
CA LEU A 121 5.29 8.91 -20.37
C LEU A 121 6.63 8.95 -19.66
N PHE A 122 7.62 8.20 -20.15
CA PHE A 122 8.95 8.17 -19.54
C PHE A 122 10.05 7.86 -20.57
N GLY A 123 11.31 7.93 -20.11
CA GLY A 123 12.46 7.54 -20.91
C GLY A 123 12.73 8.46 -22.11
N VAL A 124 12.42 9.75 -21.99
CA VAL A 124 12.69 10.73 -23.06
C VAL A 124 14.20 10.86 -23.26
N THR A 125 14.68 10.60 -24.48
CA THR A 125 16.12 10.59 -24.81
C THR A 125 16.71 11.99 -25.01
N GLU A 126 17.99 12.04 -25.38
CA GLU A 126 18.69 13.27 -25.80
C GLU A 126 17.98 13.92 -26.99
N ALA A 127 17.99 15.25 -27.04
CA ALA A 127 17.45 16.02 -28.15
C ALA A 127 18.41 16.04 -29.36
N GLY A 128 18.46 14.92 -30.09
CA GLY A 128 19.34 14.71 -31.24
C GLY A 128 18.66 14.91 -32.60
N GLU A 129 19.06 14.10 -33.59
CA GLU A 129 18.38 14.02 -34.90
C GLU A 129 16.94 13.53 -34.76
N THR A 130 16.71 12.63 -33.81
CA THR A 130 15.38 12.17 -33.38
C THR A 130 15.34 12.17 -31.86
N ILE A 131 14.12 12.10 -31.31
CA ILE A 131 13.91 11.90 -29.87
C ILE A 131 13.02 10.68 -29.66
N SER A 132 13.34 9.86 -28.67
CA SER A 132 12.55 8.68 -28.31
C SER A 132 11.97 8.80 -26.92
N PHE A 133 10.83 8.14 -26.69
CA PHE A 133 10.12 8.08 -25.41
C PHE A 133 9.25 6.82 -25.36
N THR A 134 8.83 6.43 -24.17
CA THR A 134 7.90 5.31 -23.92
C THR A 134 6.59 5.85 -23.35
N VAL A 135 5.46 5.23 -23.74
CA VAL A 135 4.14 5.46 -23.14
C VAL A 135 3.62 4.11 -22.69
N SER A 136 3.16 4.03 -21.44
CA SER A 136 2.58 2.83 -20.87
C SER A 136 1.20 3.12 -20.29
N PHE A 137 0.26 2.21 -20.53
CA PHE A 137 -1.10 2.25 -19.99
C PHE A 137 -1.49 0.99 -19.24
N GLY A 138 -0.60 -0.01 -19.24
CA GLY A 138 -0.89 -1.28 -18.62
C GLY A 138 -0.70 -1.28 -17.11
N VAL A 139 -1.12 -2.38 -16.51
CA VAL A 139 -0.91 -2.64 -15.08
C VAL A 139 0.36 -3.48 -14.93
N PRO A 140 1.37 -3.01 -14.17
CA PRO A 140 2.52 -3.85 -13.82
C PRO A 140 2.06 -4.97 -12.88
N ILE A 141 2.63 -6.16 -13.01
CA ILE A 141 2.34 -7.31 -12.14
C ILE A 141 3.67 -7.77 -11.54
N LEU A 142 3.80 -7.65 -10.22
CA LEU A 142 4.97 -8.12 -9.48
C LEU A 142 5.01 -9.65 -9.46
N SER A 143 6.16 -10.23 -9.78
CA SER A 143 6.45 -11.66 -9.61
C SER A 143 7.81 -11.85 -8.94
N VAL A 144 7.86 -12.76 -7.96
CA VAL A 144 9.05 -13.11 -7.18
C VAL A 144 9.30 -14.61 -7.30
N ASP A 145 10.51 -15.01 -7.68
CA ASP A 145 10.90 -16.42 -7.82
C ASP A 145 12.36 -16.67 -7.37
N PRO A 146 12.62 -17.61 -6.45
CA PRO A 146 11.65 -18.40 -5.68
C PRO A 146 10.98 -17.57 -4.59
N THR A 147 9.79 -18.00 -4.15
CA THR A 147 9.07 -17.37 -3.02
C THR A 147 9.64 -17.73 -1.65
N SER A 148 10.53 -18.72 -1.57
CA SER A 148 11.26 -19.08 -0.35
C SER A 148 12.69 -19.50 -0.67
N LEU A 149 13.58 -19.31 0.31
CA LEU A 149 14.98 -19.73 0.23
C LEU A 149 15.21 -20.90 1.19
N THR A 150 15.90 -21.94 0.73
CA THR A 150 16.22 -23.12 1.56
C THR A 150 17.67 -23.52 1.36
N PHE A 151 18.42 -23.59 2.46
CA PHE A 151 19.84 -23.95 2.46
C PHE A 151 20.08 -25.15 3.37
N ASN A 152 20.80 -26.16 2.88
CA ASN A 152 21.26 -27.30 3.67
C ASN A 152 22.80 -27.29 3.66
N LEU A 153 23.42 -26.77 4.72
CA LEU A 153 24.87 -26.50 4.78
C LEU A 153 25.52 -27.22 5.96
N ASP A 154 26.72 -27.77 5.73
CA ASP A 154 27.60 -28.26 6.80
C ASP A 154 28.44 -27.13 7.42
N ALA A 155 29.09 -27.43 8.54
CA ALA A 155 29.92 -26.46 9.26
C ALA A 155 31.07 -25.94 8.38
N GLY A 156 31.03 -24.64 8.07
CA GLY A 156 32.03 -23.94 7.27
C GLY A 156 31.70 -23.82 5.77
N GLU A 157 30.54 -24.34 5.33
CA GLU A 157 30.05 -24.13 3.97
C GLU A 157 29.27 -22.82 3.83
N TYR A 158 29.19 -22.33 2.61
CA TYR A 158 28.33 -21.23 2.21
C TYR A 158 27.70 -21.57 0.87
N ASP A 159 26.47 -21.09 0.65
CA ASP A 159 25.75 -21.25 -0.61
C ASP A 159 25.01 -19.94 -0.96
N VAL A 160 24.61 -19.81 -2.22
CA VAL A 160 23.96 -18.62 -2.75
C VAL A 160 22.80 -19.06 -3.63
N GLN A 161 21.60 -18.57 -3.32
CA GLN A 161 20.41 -18.72 -4.15
C GLN A 161 19.96 -17.35 -4.66
N MET A 162 19.69 -17.27 -5.96
CA MET A 162 19.23 -16.03 -6.61
C MET A 162 17.72 -15.89 -6.44
N VAL A 163 17.26 -14.72 -6.02
CA VAL A 163 15.85 -14.30 -6.09
C VAL A 163 15.69 -13.35 -7.27
N THR A 164 14.70 -13.62 -8.12
CA THR A 164 14.35 -12.79 -9.26
C THR A 164 13.06 -12.05 -8.96
N ILE A 165 13.11 -10.72 -8.98
CA ILE A 165 11.94 -9.86 -8.97
C ILE A 165 11.73 -9.36 -10.40
N SER A 166 10.52 -9.54 -10.93
CA SER A 166 10.20 -9.17 -12.30
C SER A 166 8.82 -8.53 -12.41
N ASN A 167 8.68 -7.67 -13.42
CA ASN A 167 7.38 -7.20 -13.88
C ASN A 167 6.88 -8.14 -14.97
N ILE A 168 5.89 -8.96 -14.66
CA ILE A 168 5.18 -9.84 -15.62
C ILE A 168 3.88 -9.21 -16.13
N GLY A 169 3.67 -7.93 -15.84
CA GLY A 169 2.56 -7.15 -16.34
C GLY A 169 2.65 -6.88 -17.84
N GLU A 170 1.80 -5.99 -18.32
CA GLU A 170 1.75 -5.67 -19.75
C GLU A 170 3.04 -5.00 -20.24
N GLN A 171 3.30 -5.09 -21.56
CA GLN A 171 4.52 -4.56 -22.16
C GLN A 171 4.69 -3.07 -21.86
N GLU A 172 5.93 -2.63 -21.63
CA GLU A 172 6.32 -1.25 -21.31
C GLU A 172 5.83 -0.72 -19.96
N THR A 173 5.14 -1.52 -19.14
CA THR A 173 4.78 -1.11 -17.77
C THR A 173 6.01 -1.00 -16.89
N VAL A 174 6.05 0.05 -16.06
CA VAL A 174 7.11 0.27 -15.08
C VAL A 174 6.61 -0.27 -13.74
N LEU A 175 7.34 -1.22 -13.18
CA LEU A 175 7.14 -1.68 -11.82
C LEU A 175 8.17 -0.99 -10.93
N ASN A 176 7.69 -0.05 -10.12
CA ASN A 176 8.47 0.44 -8.99
C ASN A 176 8.22 -0.53 -7.83
N TYR A 177 9.29 -1.11 -7.31
CA TYR A 177 9.22 -1.98 -6.14
C TYR A 177 10.36 -1.61 -5.19
N GLU A 178 10.12 -1.85 -3.91
CA GLU A 178 11.13 -1.84 -2.89
C GLU A 178 11.24 -3.25 -2.32
N ALA A 179 12.47 -3.76 -2.24
CA ALA A 179 12.75 -5.05 -1.61
C ALA A 179 13.39 -4.74 -0.26
N ILE A 180 12.62 -4.94 0.81
CA ILE A 180 13.08 -4.72 2.17
C ILE A 180 13.41 -6.08 2.78
N VAL A 181 14.62 -6.22 3.31
CA VAL A 181 14.92 -7.34 4.20
C VAL A 181 14.23 -7.01 5.52
N SER A 182 13.11 -7.66 5.82
CA SER A 182 12.43 -7.49 7.10
C SER A 182 13.41 -7.84 8.22
N ASN A 183 13.72 -6.83 9.01
CA ASN A 183 14.55 -6.90 10.20
C ASN A 183 14.08 -5.78 11.14
N GLN A 184 14.90 -5.45 12.13
CA GLN A 184 14.72 -4.36 13.09
C GLN A 184 14.16 -3.02 12.53
N GLU A 185 14.28 -2.75 11.22
CA GLU A 185 13.83 -1.50 10.58
C GLU A 185 12.45 -1.56 9.87
N SER A 186 11.65 -2.61 10.07
CA SER A 186 10.29 -2.70 9.47
C SER A 186 9.27 -1.73 10.08
N TYR A 187 9.53 -1.21 11.28
CA TYR A 187 8.79 -0.09 11.87
C TYR A 187 9.63 1.19 11.70
N LEU A 188 9.03 2.27 11.20
CA LEU A 188 9.70 3.58 11.15
C LEU A 188 9.88 4.15 12.56
N ASN A 189 8.96 3.88 13.49
CA ASN A 189 8.99 4.34 14.88
C ASN A 189 8.59 3.24 15.89
N PRO A 190 9.41 2.20 16.11
CA PRO A 190 9.11 1.19 17.13
C PRO A 190 9.10 1.80 18.54
N GLN A 191 8.09 1.45 19.34
CA GLN A 191 7.95 1.87 20.74
C GLN A 191 8.67 0.92 21.71
N GLY A 192 9.00 -0.29 21.25
CA GLY A 192 9.84 -1.22 22.00
C GLY A 192 10.37 -2.37 21.16
N GLY A 193 11.26 -3.14 21.76
CA GLY A 193 12.00 -4.23 21.11
C GLY A 193 13.45 -3.86 20.72
N PRO A 194 14.22 -4.80 20.17
CA PRO A 194 13.86 -6.22 20.08
C PRO A 194 13.76 -6.81 21.49
N ASP A 195 12.75 -7.64 21.71
CA ASP A 195 12.76 -8.53 22.86
C ASP A 195 13.69 -9.73 22.64
N GLY A 196 13.70 -10.68 23.58
CA GLY A 196 14.53 -11.90 23.47
C GLY A 196 14.20 -12.80 22.27
N GLY A 197 13.04 -12.60 21.63
CA GLY A 197 12.62 -13.28 20.40
C GLY A 197 12.86 -12.46 19.13
N ASN A 198 13.49 -11.29 19.23
CA ASN A 198 13.70 -10.33 18.15
C ASN A 198 12.39 -9.72 17.59
N TYR A 199 11.34 -9.65 18.43
CA TYR A 199 10.10 -8.95 18.10
C TYR A 199 10.14 -7.48 18.58
N TYR A 200 9.44 -6.62 17.83
CA TYR A 200 9.26 -5.20 18.12
C TYR A 200 7.77 -4.92 18.24
N TRP A 201 7.42 -3.84 18.91
CA TRP A 201 6.04 -3.36 18.95
C TRP A 201 5.99 -1.86 18.74
N THR A 202 4.87 -1.38 18.19
CA THR A 202 4.54 0.03 18.00
C THR A 202 3.04 0.25 18.15
N THR A 203 2.59 1.48 17.98
CA THR A 203 1.17 1.87 17.94
C THR A 203 0.85 2.49 16.58
N SER A 204 -0.44 2.53 16.21
CA SER A 204 -0.89 3.24 15.01
C SER A 204 -0.72 4.76 15.10
N GLU A 205 -0.55 5.32 16.31
CA GLU A 205 -0.26 6.75 16.48
C GLU A 205 1.19 7.08 16.08
N ASP A 206 2.13 6.22 16.45
CA ASP A 206 3.56 6.40 16.16
C ASP A 206 3.96 5.83 14.80
N GLU A 207 3.17 4.90 14.25
CA GLU A 207 3.36 4.32 12.93
C GLU A 207 2.10 4.55 12.06
N PRO A 208 1.88 5.76 11.53
CA PRO A 208 0.65 6.09 10.78
C PRO A 208 0.45 5.29 9.49
N SER A 209 1.46 4.53 9.05
CA SER A 209 1.35 3.58 7.93
C SER A 209 0.67 2.27 8.33
N LEU A 210 0.56 1.99 9.64
CA LEU A 210 -0.13 0.84 10.21
C LEU A 210 -1.50 1.27 10.73
N ASP A 211 -2.44 1.42 9.81
CA ASP A 211 -3.86 1.55 10.15
C ASP A 211 -4.45 0.19 10.56
N TYR A 212 -5.48 0.23 11.40
CA TYR A 212 -6.29 -0.96 11.70
C TYR A 212 -7.43 -1.10 10.69
N GLU A 213 -7.77 -2.34 10.34
CA GLU A 213 -8.95 -2.66 9.54
C GLU A 213 -9.84 -3.62 10.34
N TRP A 214 -11.12 -3.28 10.45
CA TRP A 214 -12.10 -4.20 11.03
C TRP A 214 -12.51 -5.23 9.99
N ILE A 215 -12.30 -6.51 10.28
CA ILE A 215 -12.66 -7.60 9.36
C ILE A 215 -14.03 -8.12 9.76
N ASP A 216 -15.05 -7.79 8.96
CA ASP A 216 -16.40 -8.29 9.18
C ASP A 216 -16.47 -9.81 8.91
N ILE A 217 -16.83 -10.56 9.97
CA ILE A 217 -17.02 -12.01 9.95
C ILE A 217 -18.43 -12.41 10.39
N GLU A 218 -19.38 -11.49 10.57
CA GLU A 218 -20.70 -11.75 11.17
C GLU A 218 -21.45 -12.90 10.48
N ASN A 219 -21.30 -12.99 9.15
CA ASN A 219 -22.01 -13.98 8.32
C ASN A 219 -21.23 -15.28 8.07
N THR A 220 -19.95 -15.35 8.47
CA THR A 220 -19.05 -16.49 8.22
C THR A 220 -18.41 -17.05 9.48
N ALA A 221 -18.60 -16.39 10.62
CA ALA A 221 -18.03 -16.75 11.89
C ALA A 221 -18.58 -18.06 12.47
N THR A 222 -17.74 -18.71 13.26
CA THR A 222 -18.12 -19.80 14.17
C THR A 222 -18.01 -19.31 15.60
N GLN A 223 -19.05 -19.54 16.40
CA GLN A 223 -19.04 -19.18 17.83
C GLN A 223 -18.22 -20.18 18.64
N LEU A 224 -17.42 -19.69 19.58
CA LEU A 224 -16.69 -20.50 20.54
C LEU A 224 -17.53 -20.78 21.80
N ASN A 225 -17.36 -21.98 22.35
CA ASN A 225 -17.98 -22.37 23.61
C ASN A 225 -16.99 -22.26 24.77
N LEU A 226 -17.33 -21.49 25.79
CA LEU A 226 -16.50 -21.30 26.97
C LEU A 226 -17.00 -22.16 28.14
N PRO A 227 -16.13 -22.93 28.82
CA PRO A 227 -16.51 -23.62 30.04
C PRO A 227 -16.66 -22.67 31.25
N GLY A 228 -15.89 -21.57 31.28
CA GLY A 228 -15.97 -20.52 32.30
C GLY A 228 -15.41 -19.19 31.80
N ASN A 229 -15.54 -18.13 32.59
CA ASN A 229 -15.10 -16.76 32.23
C ASN A 229 -13.59 -16.52 32.39
N ASP A 230 -12.86 -17.45 33.02
CA ASP A 230 -11.39 -17.36 33.20
C ASP A 230 -10.64 -18.46 32.43
N GLU A 231 -11.34 -19.15 31.53
CA GLU A 231 -10.82 -20.36 30.88
C GLU A 231 -10.68 -20.16 29.37
N PHE A 232 -9.87 -21.01 28.76
CA PHE A 232 -9.88 -21.17 27.31
C PHE A 232 -11.21 -21.71 26.80
N SER A 233 -11.52 -21.42 25.53
CA SER A 233 -12.58 -22.09 24.80
C SER A 233 -12.40 -23.60 24.81
N SER A 234 -13.52 -24.31 24.85
CA SER A 234 -13.54 -25.78 24.77
C SER A 234 -13.06 -26.26 23.39
N ASP A 235 -13.26 -25.42 22.37
CA ASP A 235 -12.87 -25.67 21.00
C ASP A 235 -11.49 -25.04 20.74
N GLN A 236 -10.57 -25.86 20.22
CA GLN A 236 -9.29 -25.41 19.69
C GLN A 236 -9.44 -25.06 18.20
N ILE A 237 -8.94 -23.90 17.79
CA ILE A 237 -9.05 -23.43 16.42
C ILE A 237 -7.89 -24.00 15.61
N SER A 238 -8.16 -24.89 14.65
CA SER A 238 -7.11 -25.35 13.71
C SER A 238 -6.78 -24.25 12.71
N LEU A 239 -5.49 -24.00 12.50
CA LEU A 239 -4.98 -23.09 11.47
C LEU A 239 -4.58 -23.89 10.22
N PRO A 240 -4.92 -23.45 9.00
CA PRO A 240 -4.48 -24.07 7.75
C PRO A 240 -3.04 -23.71 7.38
N PHE A 241 -2.35 -22.94 8.22
CA PHE A 241 -0.96 -22.50 8.06
C PHE A 241 -0.19 -22.67 9.38
N ASP A 242 1.15 -22.67 9.28
CA ASP A 242 2.05 -22.69 10.43
C ASP A 242 2.32 -21.27 10.95
N PHE A 243 1.86 -20.98 12.17
CA PHE A 243 2.09 -19.73 12.87
C PHE A 243 3.33 -19.84 13.77
N HIS A 244 4.33 -18.98 13.54
CA HIS A 244 5.59 -19.01 14.26
C HIS A 244 5.65 -17.92 15.35
N TYR A 245 5.83 -18.33 16.61
CA TYR A 245 5.83 -17.42 17.76
C TYR A 245 6.94 -17.79 18.75
N PHE A 246 7.87 -16.87 18.99
CA PHE A 246 9.05 -17.06 19.87
C PHE A 246 9.87 -18.33 19.61
N GLY A 247 10.01 -18.69 18.33
CA GLY A 247 10.82 -19.83 17.88
C GLY A 247 10.10 -21.18 17.90
N GLU A 248 8.84 -21.20 18.34
CA GLU A 248 7.96 -22.37 18.25
C GLU A 248 6.98 -22.21 17.08
N SER A 249 6.54 -23.33 16.50
CA SER A 249 5.58 -23.37 15.39
C SER A 249 4.27 -24.01 15.84
N TYR A 250 3.17 -23.33 15.57
CA TYR A 250 1.82 -23.73 15.94
C TYR A 250 0.93 -23.82 14.71
N ASN A 251 0.06 -24.82 14.66
CA ASN A 251 -0.96 -24.98 13.62
C ASN A 251 -2.38 -24.93 14.22
N TYR A 252 -2.50 -24.33 15.40
CA TYR A 252 -3.75 -24.13 16.10
C TYR A 252 -3.67 -22.86 16.95
N LEU A 253 -4.81 -22.46 17.52
CA LEU A 253 -4.93 -21.35 18.46
C LEU A 253 -5.99 -21.65 19.52
N ASP A 254 -5.67 -21.37 20.79
CA ASP A 254 -6.63 -21.40 21.90
C ASP A 254 -7.03 -19.98 22.28
N VAL A 255 -8.32 -19.73 22.52
CA VAL A 255 -8.86 -18.39 22.82
C VAL A 255 -9.34 -18.33 24.26
N ASN A 256 -8.81 -17.40 25.04
CA ASN A 256 -9.19 -17.24 26.44
C ASN A 256 -10.32 -16.22 26.59
N ALA A 257 -11.25 -16.50 27.51
CA ALA A 257 -12.37 -15.62 27.81
C ALA A 257 -11.94 -14.18 28.18
N ASN A 258 -10.75 -14.02 28.77
CA ASN A 258 -10.20 -12.75 29.23
C ASN A 258 -9.46 -11.95 28.14
N GLY A 259 -9.80 -12.15 26.86
CA GLY A 259 -9.41 -11.23 25.77
C GLY A 259 -7.99 -11.42 25.21
N TRP A 260 -7.48 -12.65 25.27
CA TRP A 260 -6.18 -13.04 24.73
C TRP A 260 -6.21 -14.44 24.13
N VAL A 261 -5.21 -14.73 23.30
CA VAL A 261 -5.04 -16.03 22.64
C VAL A 261 -3.67 -16.62 22.97
N GLY A 262 -3.55 -17.95 22.91
CA GLY A 262 -2.29 -18.61 23.24
C GLY A 262 -2.29 -20.10 22.90
N TRP A 263 -1.37 -20.82 23.55
CA TRP A 263 -1.13 -22.25 23.34
C TRP A 263 -0.73 -22.90 24.65
N ASP A 264 -1.54 -23.83 25.19
CA ASP A 264 -1.26 -24.59 26.42
C ASP A 264 -0.52 -23.76 27.49
N SER A 265 -1.12 -22.63 27.86
CA SER A 265 -0.41 -21.53 28.52
C SER A 265 -0.23 -21.74 30.02
N SER A 266 0.93 -21.35 30.54
CA SER A 266 1.09 -21.16 31.98
C SER A 266 0.24 -19.98 32.45
N ASN A 267 -0.34 -20.08 33.64
CA ASN A 267 -1.15 -19.03 34.27
C ASN A 267 -2.43 -18.65 33.48
N GLU A 268 -3.03 -19.60 32.75
CA GLU A 268 -4.18 -19.36 31.88
C GLU A 268 -5.46 -18.86 32.59
N THR A 269 -5.60 -19.10 33.90
CA THR A 269 -6.76 -18.65 34.69
C THR A 269 -6.51 -17.34 35.44
N VAL A 270 -5.46 -16.59 35.09
CA VAL A 270 -5.23 -15.27 35.65
C VAL A 270 -6.16 -14.29 34.95
N TRP A 271 -7.03 -13.65 35.73
CA TRP A 271 -7.98 -12.64 35.29
C TRP A 271 -7.48 -11.21 35.52
N GLU A 272 -6.60 -11.01 36.52
CA GLU A 272 -6.07 -9.70 36.86
C GLU A 272 -4.89 -9.33 35.97
N ASN A 273 -4.99 -8.18 35.30
CA ASN A 273 -3.94 -7.61 34.47
C ASN A 273 -2.71 -7.28 35.33
N GLY A 274 -1.54 -7.45 34.74
CA GLY A 274 -0.28 -7.03 35.36
C GLY A 274 0.72 -6.57 34.31
N ASP A 275 1.89 -6.14 34.78
CA ASP A 275 2.98 -5.75 33.89
C ASP A 275 3.41 -6.95 33.03
N ILE A 276 3.56 -6.72 31.72
CA ILE A 276 4.04 -7.70 30.74
C ILE A 276 5.34 -7.13 30.13
N PRO A 277 6.40 -7.94 29.99
CA PRO A 277 6.49 -9.37 30.26
C PRO A 277 6.65 -9.72 31.75
N SER A 278 5.95 -10.76 32.23
CA SER A 278 6.08 -11.26 33.60
C SER A 278 5.86 -12.77 33.69
N ALA A 279 6.58 -13.42 34.61
CA ALA A 279 6.41 -14.85 34.92
C ALA A 279 5.12 -15.18 35.69
N SER A 280 4.41 -14.16 36.21
CA SER A 280 3.09 -14.33 36.82
C SER A 280 1.94 -14.17 35.83
N MET A 281 2.22 -13.66 34.62
CA MET A 281 1.21 -13.44 33.58
C MET A 281 1.08 -14.66 32.65
N PRO A 282 -0.03 -14.77 31.89
CA PRO A 282 -0.21 -15.81 30.88
C PRO A 282 0.95 -15.86 29.88
N ARG A 283 1.43 -17.06 29.55
CA ARG A 283 2.44 -17.27 28.50
C ARG A 283 2.49 -18.72 28.00
N PRO A 284 2.75 -18.96 26.70
CA PRO A 284 2.85 -17.97 25.62
C PRO A 284 1.47 -17.36 25.29
N ALA A 285 1.40 -16.04 25.07
CA ALA A 285 0.12 -15.36 24.88
C ALA A 285 0.24 -14.10 24.00
N ILE A 286 -0.79 -13.83 23.20
CA ILE A 286 -1.02 -12.59 22.47
C ILE A 286 -2.26 -11.92 23.06
N PHE A 287 -2.08 -10.71 23.59
CA PHE A 287 -3.13 -9.98 24.29
C PHE A 287 -3.76 -8.94 23.36
N GLY A 288 -5.01 -9.14 22.97
CA GLY A 288 -5.78 -8.12 22.26
C GLY A 288 -6.30 -7.07 23.25
N PHE A 289 -7.03 -7.56 24.25
CA PHE A 289 -7.54 -6.74 25.34
C PHE A 289 -7.64 -7.60 26.61
N PHE A 290 -6.51 -7.78 27.29
CA PHE A 290 -6.50 -8.54 28.54
C PHE A 290 -7.27 -7.77 29.60
N ASP A 291 -8.27 -8.39 30.23
CA ASP A 291 -9.05 -7.85 31.34
C ASP A 291 -9.86 -8.99 32.01
N ASP A 292 -10.47 -8.72 33.16
CA ASP A 292 -11.43 -9.64 33.82
C ASP A 292 -12.78 -9.59 33.07
N LEU A 293 -12.90 -10.35 31.99
CA LEU A 293 -14.06 -10.36 31.11
C LEU A 293 -15.06 -11.46 31.53
N ASN A 294 -16.31 -11.27 31.14
CA ASN A 294 -17.42 -12.15 31.47
C ASN A 294 -18.32 -12.41 30.25
N PRO A 295 -17.77 -13.01 29.18
CA PRO A 295 -18.56 -13.48 28.04
C PRO A 295 -19.56 -14.58 28.46
N GLU A 296 -20.57 -14.80 27.64
CA GLU A 296 -21.49 -15.93 27.81
C GLU A 296 -20.74 -17.26 27.79
N ASN A 297 -21.00 -18.11 28.78
CA ASN A 297 -20.30 -19.36 29.02
C ASN A 297 -21.20 -20.40 29.69
N ASN A 298 -20.72 -21.65 29.81
CA ASN A 298 -21.49 -22.76 30.37
C ASN A 298 -21.89 -22.57 31.85
N ASN A 299 -21.20 -21.67 32.56
CA ASN A 299 -21.44 -21.32 33.95
C ASN A 299 -21.86 -19.84 34.11
N SER A 300 -22.43 -19.22 33.08
CA SER A 300 -22.83 -17.82 33.07
C SER A 300 -23.60 -17.40 34.33
N ASN A 301 -23.17 -16.29 34.91
CA ASN A 301 -23.95 -15.58 35.92
C ASN A 301 -24.96 -14.63 35.23
N SER A 302 -25.75 -13.90 36.01
CA SER A 302 -26.76 -12.97 35.46
C SER A 302 -26.20 -11.72 34.77
N SER A 303 -24.90 -11.48 34.90
CA SER A 303 -24.20 -10.33 34.32
C SER A 303 -23.28 -10.74 33.16
N ALA A 304 -23.24 -12.01 32.77
CA ALA A 304 -22.51 -12.44 31.59
C ALA A 304 -23.20 -11.90 30.32
N SER A 305 -22.40 -11.48 29.35
CA SER A 305 -22.92 -10.95 28.09
C SER A 305 -21.85 -10.94 27.01
N GLY A 306 -22.30 -10.95 25.76
CA GLY A 306 -21.44 -11.05 24.60
C GLY A 306 -20.94 -12.47 24.34
N ASN A 307 -20.39 -12.68 23.15
CA ASN A 307 -19.89 -13.98 22.72
C ASN A 307 -18.55 -13.81 22.00
N ILE A 308 -17.80 -14.91 21.87
CA ILE A 308 -16.55 -14.93 21.11
C ILE A 308 -16.77 -15.74 19.85
N TYR A 309 -16.33 -15.17 18.74
CA TYR A 309 -16.46 -15.71 17.40
C TYR A 309 -15.10 -15.82 16.74
N TYR A 310 -14.97 -16.74 15.79
CA TYR A 310 -13.77 -16.82 14.97
C TYR A 310 -14.07 -17.16 13.52
N HIS A 311 -13.14 -16.78 12.64
CA HIS A 311 -13.09 -17.25 11.27
C HIS A 311 -11.62 -17.43 10.85
N VAL A 312 -11.33 -18.52 10.13
CA VAL A 312 -9.98 -18.83 9.63
C VAL A 312 -10.04 -19.15 8.14
N ASN A 313 -9.02 -18.71 7.40
CA ASN A 313 -8.74 -19.14 6.04
C ASN A 313 -7.21 -19.35 5.86
N GLU A 314 -6.78 -19.62 4.64
CA GLU A 314 -5.36 -19.87 4.30
C GLU A 314 -4.41 -18.71 4.65
N ASP A 315 -4.93 -17.49 4.82
CA ASP A 315 -4.13 -16.27 5.00
C ASP A 315 -4.17 -15.72 6.44
N ARG A 316 -5.25 -15.96 7.19
CA ARG A 316 -5.46 -15.35 8.52
C ARG A 316 -6.44 -16.12 9.41
N ALA A 317 -6.35 -15.83 10.71
CA ALA A 317 -7.40 -16.07 11.69
C ALA A 317 -7.90 -14.71 12.22
N VAL A 318 -9.20 -14.58 12.46
CA VAL A 318 -9.82 -13.43 13.12
C VAL A 318 -10.59 -13.94 14.31
N ILE A 319 -10.34 -13.36 15.49
CA ILE A 319 -11.04 -13.69 16.73
C ILE A 319 -11.77 -12.43 17.15
N TRP A 320 -13.10 -12.49 17.19
CA TRP A 320 -13.96 -11.35 17.48
C TRP A 320 -14.66 -11.55 18.82
N PHE A 321 -14.41 -10.64 19.75
CA PHE A 321 -15.15 -10.49 20.99
C PHE A 321 -16.27 -9.49 20.72
N ASP A 322 -17.52 -9.97 20.74
CA ASP A 322 -18.73 -9.23 20.37
C ASP A 322 -19.57 -8.94 21.61
N ASP A 323 -19.74 -7.66 21.93
CA ASP A 323 -20.48 -7.14 23.08
C ASP A 323 -20.07 -7.78 24.43
N VAL A 324 -18.79 -8.17 24.57
CA VAL A 324 -18.31 -8.85 25.77
C VAL A 324 -18.19 -7.88 26.92
N VAL A 325 -18.81 -8.22 28.04
CA VAL A 325 -18.82 -7.37 29.23
C VAL A 325 -17.65 -7.68 30.16
N ARG A 326 -17.23 -6.68 30.94
CA ARG A 326 -16.34 -6.90 32.08
C ARG A 326 -17.08 -7.61 33.21
N TRP A 327 -16.38 -8.44 33.98
CA TRP A 327 -16.84 -8.84 35.30
C TRP A 327 -16.93 -7.62 36.24
N GLU A 328 -18.15 -7.28 36.66
CA GLU A 328 -18.39 -6.06 37.45
C GLU A 328 -17.86 -6.21 38.89
N GLY A 329 -16.58 -5.88 39.07
CA GLY A 329 -15.90 -5.74 40.36
C GLY A 329 -15.67 -4.29 40.77
N GLU A 330 -14.54 -3.98 41.41
CA GLU A 330 -14.16 -2.59 41.75
C GLU A 330 -13.76 -1.75 40.52
N ALA A 331 -13.44 -2.39 39.40
CA ALA A 331 -13.06 -1.76 38.13
C ALA A 331 -14.24 -1.12 37.37
N GLY A 332 -15.49 -1.38 37.80
CA GLY A 332 -16.71 -0.88 37.16
C GLY A 332 -17.11 -1.65 35.91
N ALA A 333 -18.30 -1.33 35.39
CA ALA A 333 -18.88 -1.97 34.21
C ALA A 333 -18.26 -1.47 32.88
N GLY A 334 -18.23 -2.34 31.88
CA GLY A 334 -17.84 -2.03 30.50
C GLY A 334 -18.34 -3.12 29.55
N THR A 335 -18.56 -2.75 28.29
CA THR A 335 -18.92 -3.63 27.18
C THR A 335 -17.95 -3.35 26.05
N TYR A 336 -17.36 -4.39 25.46
CA TYR A 336 -16.25 -4.27 24.54
C TYR A 336 -16.48 -5.07 23.26
N ASP A 337 -16.14 -4.41 22.16
CA ASP A 337 -16.00 -5.00 20.84
C ASP A 337 -14.55 -4.86 20.39
N PHE A 338 -13.88 -5.98 20.13
CA PHE A 338 -12.51 -5.97 19.61
C PHE A 338 -12.16 -7.24 18.84
N GLN A 339 -11.10 -7.15 18.04
CA GLN A 339 -10.56 -8.26 17.25
C GLN A 339 -9.10 -8.54 17.61
N ILE A 340 -8.71 -9.80 17.47
CA ILE A 340 -7.33 -10.28 17.46
C ILE A 340 -7.04 -10.91 16.10
#